data_AF-A0A975C6Y6-F1
#
_entry.id   AF-A0A975C6Y6-F1
#
_cell.length_a   1.000
_cell.length_b   1.000
_cell.length_c   1.000
_cell.angle_alpha   90.00
_cell.angle_beta   90.00
_cell.angle_gamma   90.00
#
_symmetry.space_group_name_H-M   'P 1'
#
loop_
_entity.id
_entity.type
_entity.pdbx_description
1 polymer ?
#
loop_
_entity_poly.entity_id
_entity_poly.type
_entity_poly.pdbx_seq_one_letter_code
_entity_poly.pdbx_strand_id
1 'polypeptide(L)'
;MTTPPVHAVPSDAPHAVAPADTHATTEAAHGGEHGSGGLPQFEFQHWFGQIVYLVFLFVILYALIAKVFAPRMRRVFDERASTISTAVETARQVQAEAAGQAEQAKAEVADARAKARATAAAAKARVTDEANRRAAEEEAVVSARIAEAETAIGKTRDAAMANVSTIATDTASAIVEHLTGKAATAAEVAAAVKGAA
;
A
#
# COMPACT_ATOMS: atom_id res chain seq x y z
N MET A 1 13.55 -22.67 -30.94
CA MET A 1 13.37 -22.15 -32.33
C MET A 1 13.52 -20.65 -32.21
N THR A 2 14.54 -19.97 -32.72
CA THR A 2 15.23 -20.14 -34.01
C THR A 2 16.63 -19.50 -33.93
N THR A 3 17.66 -20.28 -34.25
CA THR A 3 19.06 -19.86 -34.45
C THR A 3 19.24 -19.45 -35.92
N PRO A 4 20.00 -18.39 -36.26
CA PRO A 4 20.24 -18.02 -37.65
C PRO A 4 21.24 -18.98 -38.35
N PRO A 5 21.14 -19.17 -39.67
CA PRO A 5 21.91 -20.16 -40.42
C PRO A 5 23.34 -19.72 -40.71
N VAL A 6 24.26 -20.67 -40.54
CA VAL A 6 25.67 -20.61 -40.96
C VAL A 6 25.74 -20.89 -42.46
N HIS A 7 26.25 -19.93 -43.26
CA HIS A 7 26.63 -20.21 -44.64
C HIS A 7 28.01 -20.88 -44.66
N ALA A 8 28.01 -22.17 -44.99
CA ALA A 8 29.19 -22.92 -45.41
C ALA A 8 29.41 -22.73 -46.91
N VAL A 9 30.65 -22.47 -47.33
CA VAL A 9 31.08 -22.57 -48.73
C VAL A 9 32.18 -23.64 -48.79
N PRO A 10 31.98 -24.75 -49.52
CA PRO A 10 33.03 -25.72 -49.77
C PRO A 10 33.77 -25.46 -51.11
N SER A 11 35.09 -25.49 -51.00
CA SER A 11 36.10 -26.12 -51.88
C SER A 11 36.07 -25.88 -53.40
N ASP A 12 37.16 -25.28 -53.91
CA ASP A 12 37.87 -25.83 -55.07
C ASP A 12 39.39 -25.52 -54.98
N ALA A 13 40.22 -26.47 -55.41
CA ALA A 13 41.69 -26.42 -55.45
C ALA A 13 42.14 -26.72 -56.91
N PRO A 14 43.44 -26.79 -57.28
CA PRO A 14 44.67 -26.16 -56.81
C PRO A 14 45.42 -25.41 -57.95
N HIS A 15 46.29 -24.45 -57.65
CA HIS A 15 47.42 -24.14 -58.54
C HIS A 15 48.70 -23.98 -57.75
N ALA A 16 49.63 -24.91 -58.00
CA ALA A 16 51.01 -24.85 -57.58
C ALA A 16 51.76 -23.82 -58.43
N VAL A 17 52.50 -22.92 -57.78
CA VAL A 17 53.66 -22.25 -58.39
C VAL A 17 54.77 -22.21 -57.33
N ALA A 18 55.87 -22.90 -57.61
CA ALA A 18 57.10 -22.89 -56.82
C ALA A 18 57.82 -21.51 -56.94
N PRO A 19 58.79 -21.19 -56.08
CA PRO A 19 59.22 -19.82 -55.81
C PRO A 19 60.14 -19.29 -56.91
N ALA A 20 59.85 -18.09 -57.41
CA ALA A 20 60.79 -17.32 -58.22
C ALA A 20 61.27 -16.13 -57.38
N ASP A 21 62.46 -16.27 -56.82
CA ASP A 21 63.24 -15.17 -56.26
C ASP A 21 63.31 -14.03 -57.28
N THR A 22 62.60 -12.93 -56.99
CA THR A 22 62.77 -11.69 -57.74
C THR A 22 63.15 -10.60 -56.75
N HIS A 23 64.45 -10.55 -56.45
CA HIS A 23 65.07 -9.36 -55.88
C HIS A 23 64.93 -8.24 -56.92
N ALA A 24 64.01 -7.30 -56.69
CA ALA A 24 64.03 -6.02 -57.37
C ALA A 24 65.21 -5.20 -56.82
N THR A 25 66.36 -5.35 -57.46
CA THR A 25 67.48 -4.43 -57.29
C THR A 25 67.14 -3.13 -58.02
N THR A 26 66.89 -2.06 -57.28
CA THR A 26 67.04 -0.71 -57.81
C THR A 26 68.51 -0.36 -57.68
N GLU A 27 69.23 -0.49 -58.79
CA GLU A 27 70.55 0.10 -58.96
C GLU A 27 70.43 1.62 -58.84
N ALA A 28 71.04 2.18 -57.78
CA ALA A 28 71.37 3.59 -57.77
C ALA A 28 72.65 3.77 -58.60
N ALA A 29 72.52 4.33 -59.80
CA ALA A 29 73.65 4.79 -60.58
C ALA A 29 74.25 6.05 -59.92
N HIS A 30 75.25 5.87 -59.06
CA HIS A 30 76.14 6.94 -58.62
C HIS A 30 77.56 6.61 -59.10
N GLY A 31 77.92 7.19 -60.25
CA GLY A 31 79.31 7.32 -60.66
C GLY A 31 79.98 8.52 -59.97
N GLY A 32 81.22 8.34 -59.53
CA GLY A 32 82.16 9.41 -59.22
C GLY A 32 82.65 9.47 -57.77
N GLU A 33 83.91 9.05 -57.59
CA GLU A 33 84.82 9.32 -56.45
C GLU A 33 84.52 8.71 -55.06
N HIS A 34 85.24 7.63 -54.75
CA HIS A 34 85.47 7.14 -53.40
C HIS A 34 86.39 8.11 -52.62
N GLY A 35 85.78 9.00 -51.84
CA GLY A 35 86.39 9.52 -50.61
C GLY A 35 86.06 8.58 -49.45
N SER A 36 87.06 8.23 -48.63
CA SER A 36 86.94 7.33 -47.48
C SER A 36 85.79 7.72 -46.52
N GLY A 37 84.76 6.87 -46.39
CA GLY A 37 83.66 7.05 -45.43
C GLY A 37 82.87 5.75 -45.27
N GLY A 38 82.43 5.44 -44.04
CA GLY A 38 81.82 4.15 -43.67
C GLY A 38 80.43 3.90 -44.27
N LEU A 39 79.68 2.92 -43.72
CA LEU A 39 78.32 2.62 -44.21
C LEU A 39 77.50 3.92 -44.29
N PRO A 40 76.83 4.21 -45.43
CA PRO A 40 76.19 5.51 -45.68
C PRO A 40 75.09 5.89 -44.67
N GLN A 41 74.60 4.92 -43.88
CA GLN A 41 73.66 5.13 -42.77
C GLN A 41 74.28 5.74 -41.49
N PHE A 42 75.61 5.74 -41.36
CA PHE A 42 76.34 6.30 -40.21
C PHE A 42 77.03 7.65 -40.52
N GLU A 43 76.64 8.30 -41.61
CA GLU A 43 77.08 9.64 -41.97
C GLU A 43 76.36 10.69 -41.08
N PHE A 44 76.96 10.97 -39.91
CA PHE A 44 76.42 11.88 -38.89
C PHE A 44 76.22 13.33 -39.34
N GLN A 45 76.75 13.71 -40.52
CA GLN A 45 76.60 15.07 -41.07
C GLN A 45 75.11 15.47 -41.27
N HIS A 46 74.23 14.53 -41.61
CA HIS A 46 72.80 14.81 -41.84
C HIS A 46 71.92 14.62 -40.60
N TRP A 47 72.45 13.98 -39.56
CA TRP A 47 71.69 13.64 -38.34
C TRP A 47 71.23 14.88 -37.61
N PHE A 48 72.05 15.93 -37.56
CA PHE A 48 71.68 17.18 -36.91
C PHE A 48 70.48 17.84 -37.59
N GLY A 49 70.47 17.91 -38.94
CA GLY A 49 69.33 18.43 -39.71
C GLY A 49 68.06 17.62 -39.49
N GLN A 50 68.16 16.28 -39.47
CA GLN A 50 67.04 15.39 -39.22
C GLN A 50 66.48 15.55 -37.80
N ILE A 51 67.35 15.67 -36.79
CA ILE A 51 66.94 15.90 -35.40
C ILE A 51 66.23 17.26 -35.27
N VAL A 52 66.77 18.32 -35.85
CA VAL A 52 66.13 19.65 -35.83
C VAL A 52 64.76 19.61 -36.49
N TYR A 53 64.63 18.93 -37.63
CA TYR A 53 63.34 18.74 -38.30
C TYR A 53 62.35 17.94 -37.46
N LEU A 54 62.79 16.84 -36.84
CA LEU A 54 61.95 16.04 -35.95
C LEU A 54 61.51 16.82 -34.71
N VAL A 55 62.40 17.62 -34.11
CA VAL A 55 62.05 18.49 -32.98
C VAL A 55 61.03 19.53 -33.41
N PHE A 56 61.20 20.15 -34.58
CA PHE A 56 60.23 21.11 -35.12
C PHE A 56 58.83 20.47 -35.30
N LEU A 57 58.76 19.30 -35.94
CA LEU A 57 57.50 18.57 -36.11
C LEU A 57 56.90 18.13 -34.77
N PHE A 58 57.75 17.66 -33.85
CA PHE A 58 57.34 17.25 -32.50
C PHE A 58 56.73 18.41 -31.72
N VAL A 59 57.34 19.60 -31.78
CA VAL A 59 56.80 20.80 -31.12
C VAL A 59 55.44 21.20 -31.71
N ILE A 60 55.27 21.14 -33.03
CA ILE A 60 53.97 21.39 -33.67
C ILE A 60 52.93 20.38 -33.20
N LEU A 61 53.25 19.09 -33.23
CA LEU A 61 52.35 18.03 -32.79
C LEU A 61 52.00 18.17 -31.30
N TYR A 62 52.99 18.44 -30.46
CA TYR A 62 52.81 18.68 -29.02
C TYR A 62 51.87 19.87 -28.78
N ALA A 63 52.06 20.98 -29.50
CA ALA A 63 51.19 22.14 -29.39
C ALA A 63 49.74 21.81 -29.80
N LEU A 64 49.53 21.02 -30.86
CA LEU A 64 48.20 20.57 -31.27
C LEU A 64 47.54 19.70 -30.19
N ILE A 65 48.26 18.74 -29.62
CA ILE A 65 47.75 17.88 -28.55
C ILE A 65 47.41 18.71 -27.31
N ALA A 66 48.36 19.53 -26.85
CA ALA A 66 48.22 20.34 -25.64
C ALA A 66 47.07 21.36 -25.76
N LYS A 67 46.89 21.97 -26.94
CA LYS A 67 45.95 23.08 -27.11
C LYS A 67 44.60 22.68 -27.69
N VAL A 68 44.48 21.52 -28.35
CA VAL A 68 43.23 21.08 -29.01
C VAL A 68 42.71 19.77 -28.43
N PHE A 69 43.53 18.72 -28.41
CA PHE A 69 43.06 17.38 -28.02
C PHE A 69 42.85 17.23 -26.52
N ALA A 70 43.82 17.67 -25.71
CA ALA A 70 43.72 17.64 -24.26
C ALA A 70 42.51 18.42 -23.71
N PRO A 71 42.24 19.68 -24.11
CA PRO A 71 41.07 20.41 -23.61
C PRO A 71 39.74 19.82 -24.09
N ARG A 72 39.68 19.24 -25.30
CA ARG A 72 38.46 18.54 -25.76
C ARG A 72 38.16 17.31 -24.89
N MET A 73 39.17 16.50 -24.62
CA MET A 73 39.02 15.29 -23.82
C MET A 73 38.66 15.61 -22.36
N ARG A 74 39.25 16.67 -21.80
CA ARG A 74 38.88 17.17 -20.47
C ARG A 74 37.41 17.60 -20.41
N ARG A 75 36.91 18.35 -21.40
CA ARG A 75 35.49 18.73 -21.45
C ARG A 75 34.56 17.51 -21.41
N VAL A 76 34.87 16.44 -22.15
CA VAL A 76 34.04 15.23 -22.15
C VAL A 76 34.02 14.55 -20.79
N PHE A 77 35.17 14.49 -20.09
CA PHE A 77 35.22 13.93 -18.74
C PHE A 77 34.46 14.79 -17.74
N ASP A 78 34.63 16.11 -17.79
CA ASP A 78 33.93 17.04 -16.91
C ASP A 78 32.41 16.98 -17.14
N GLU A 79 31.96 16.92 -18.39
CA GLU A 79 30.54 16.79 -18.75
C GLU A 79 29.93 15.47 -18.25
N ARG A 80 30.65 14.35 -18.42
CA ARG A 80 30.20 13.05 -17.89
C ARG A 80 30.16 13.03 -16.37
N ALA A 81 31.20 13.55 -15.73
CA ALA A 81 31.26 13.64 -14.27
C ALA A 81 30.13 14.51 -13.72
N SER A 82 29.89 15.67 -14.33
CA SER A 82 28.78 16.57 -14.00
C SER A 82 27.43 15.88 -14.20
N THR A 83 27.22 15.22 -15.34
CA THR A 83 25.96 14.53 -15.63
C THR A 83 25.67 13.43 -14.62
N ILE A 84 26.68 12.60 -14.29
CA ILE A 84 26.55 11.54 -13.30
C ILE A 84 26.27 12.14 -11.91
N SER A 85 27.00 13.18 -11.52
CA SER A 85 26.81 13.84 -10.22
C SER A 85 25.39 14.40 -10.09
N THR A 86 24.90 15.11 -11.11
CA THR A 86 23.53 15.64 -11.14
C THR A 86 22.50 14.52 -11.11
N ALA A 87 22.68 13.46 -11.89
CA ALA A 87 21.75 12.34 -11.91
C ALA A 87 21.68 11.62 -10.56
N VAL A 88 22.82 11.44 -9.88
CA VAL A 88 22.87 10.85 -8.52
C VAL A 88 22.17 11.76 -7.51
N GLU A 89 22.38 13.07 -7.60
CA GLU A 89 21.74 14.02 -6.70
C GLU A 89 20.22 14.07 -6.91
N THR A 90 19.76 14.15 -8.15
CA THR A 90 18.33 14.05 -8.49
C THR A 90 17.75 12.73 -8.01
N ALA A 91 18.45 11.60 -8.19
CA ALA A 91 17.97 10.31 -7.71
C ALA A 91 17.83 10.27 -6.18
N ARG A 92 18.79 10.83 -5.44
CA ARG A 92 18.71 10.95 -3.98
C ARG A 92 17.57 11.86 -3.53
N GLN A 93 17.39 13.00 -4.20
CA GLN A 93 16.29 13.92 -3.92
C GLN A 93 14.94 13.23 -4.14
N VAL A 94 14.73 12.60 -5.30
CA VAL A 94 13.48 11.87 -5.61
C VAL A 94 13.25 10.74 -4.62
N GLN A 95 14.31 10.01 -4.21
CA GLN A 95 14.20 8.97 -3.20
C GLN A 95 13.79 9.54 -1.84
N ALA A 96 14.36 10.67 -1.42
CA ALA A 96 14.03 11.33 -0.17
C ALA A 96 12.59 11.87 -0.17
N GLU A 97 12.16 12.49 -1.28
CA GLU A 97 10.80 12.97 -1.47
C GLU A 97 9.79 11.80 -1.45
N ALA A 98 10.08 10.71 -2.15
CA ALA A 98 9.24 9.52 -2.16
C ALA A 98 9.15 8.87 -0.76
N ALA A 99 10.27 8.79 -0.03
CA ALA A 99 10.27 8.30 1.34
C ALA A 99 9.45 9.20 2.27
N GLY A 100 9.58 10.52 2.14
CA GLY A 100 8.79 11.50 2.90
C GLY A 100 7.28 11.38 2.62
N GLN A 101 6.89 11.28 1.35
CA GLN A 101 5.49 11.07 0.95
C GLN A 101 4.95 9.73 1.44
N ALA A 102 5.75 8.66 1.38
CA ALA A 102 5.34 7.34 1.88
C ALA A 102 5.09 7.36 3.39
N GLU A 103 5.94 8.04 4.17
CA GLU A 103 5.72 8.19 5.62
C GLU A 103 4.49 9.04 5.94
N GLN A 104 4.26 10.15 5.22
CA GLN A 104 3.04 10.95 5.39
C GLN A 104 1.78 10.14 5.07
N ALA A 105 1.77 9.41 3.96
CA ALA A 105 0.64 8.56 3.58
C ALA A 105 0.38 7.45 4.63
N LYS A 106 1.44 6.83 5.18
CA LYS A 106 1.30 5.85 6.27
C LYS A 106 0.69 6.50 7.52
N ALA A 107 1.15 7.69 7.90
CA ALA A 107 0.63 8.42 9.05
C ALA A 107 -0.85 8.80 8.86
N GLU A 108 -1.23 9.29 7.68
CA GLU A 108 -2.62 9.61 7.33
C GLU A 108 -3.53 8.38 7.38
N VAL A 109 -3.08 7.24 6.83
CA VAL A 109 -3.84 5.98 6.90
C VAL A 109 -3.99 5.50 8.34
N ALA A 110 -2.95 5.63 9.16
CA ALA A 110 -3.00 5.27 10.58
C ALA A 110 -3.99 6.15 11.35
N ASP A 111 -3.94 7.47 11.15
CA ASP A 111 -4.86 8.43 11.75
C ASP A 111 -6.31 8.20 11.30
N ALA A 112 -6.55 8.00 10.01
CA ALA A 112 -7.87 7.68 9.47
C ALA A 112 -8.44 6.40 10.07
N ARG A 113 -7.62 5.35 10.23
CA ARG A 113 -8.03 4.11 10.91
C ARG A 113 -8.33 4.33 12.40
N ALA A 114 -7.54 5.14 13.08
CA ALA A 114 -7.78 5.49 14.48
C ALA A 114 -9.11 6.25 14.64
N LYS A 115 -9.34 7.27 13.82
CA LYS A 115 -10.59 8.05 13.77
C LYS A 115 -11.79 7.16 13.46
N ALA A 116 -11.69 6.27 12.48
CA ALA A 116 -12.78 5.34 12.15
C ALA A 116 -13.14 4.43 13.34
N ARG A 117 -12.14 3.88 14.03
CA ARG A 117 -12.34 3.06 15.23
C ARG A 117 -12.97 3.86 16.37
N ALA A 118 -12.50 5.09 16.60
CA ALA A 118 -13.06 5.97 17.63
C ALA A 118 -14.53 6.32 17.33
N THR A 119 -14.86 6.67 16.09
CA THR A 119 -16.23 6.95 15.65
C THR A 119 -17.13 5.72 15.80
N ALA A 120 -16.66 4.53 15.41
CA ALA A 120 -17.42 3.29 15.57
C ALA A 120 -17.68 2.97 17.05
N ALA A 121 -16.67 3.13 17.92
CA ALA A 121 -16.82 2.94 19.36
C ALA A 121 -17.82 3.94 19.97
N ALA A 122 -17.70 5.22 19.62
CA ALA A 122 -18.61 6.27 20.08
C ALA A 122 -20.05 6.05 19.59
N ALA A 123 -20.24 5.63 18.34
CA ALA A 123 -21.55 5.29 17.80
C ALA A 123 -22.17 4.09 18.54
N LYS A 124 -21.39 3.04 18.79
CA LYS A 124 -21.85 1.88 19.56
C LYS A 124 -22.25 2.27 20.98
N ALA A 125 -21.43 3.07 21.67
CA ALA A 125 -21.74 3.56 23.01
C ALA A 125 -23.05 4.35 23.03
N ARG A 126 -23.24 5.30 22.08
CA ARG A 126 -24.47 6.08 21.97
C ARG A 126 -25.71 5.20 21.73
N VAL A 127 -25.61 4.21 20.85
CA VAL A 127 -26.72 3.28 20.57
C VAL A 127 -27.05 2.45 21.81
N THR A 128 -26.04 1.95 22.54
CA THR A 128 -26.24 1.21 23.78
C THR A 128 -26.89 2.08 24.86
N ASP A 129 -26.44 3.30 25.05
CA ASP A 129 -27.02 4.23 26.02
C ASP A 129 -28.47 4.56 25.68
N GLU A 130 -28.76 4.81 24.40
CA GLU A 130 -30.12 5.10 23.96
C GLU A 130 -31.04 3.87 24.10
N ALA A 131 -30.55 2.67 23.78
CA ALA A 131 -31.30 1.43 23.98
C ALA A 131 -31.59 1.18 25.46
N ASN A 132 -30.62 1.38 26.35
CA ASN A 132 -30.80 1.23 27.79
C ASN A 132 -31.81 2.24 28.34
N ARG A 133 -31.76 3.49 27.87
CA ARG A 133 -32.74 4.52 28.24
C ARG A 133 -34.16 4.13 27.82
N ARG A 134 -34.35 3.72 26.56
CA ARG A 134 -35.66 3.29 26.06
C ARG A 134 -36.18 2.07 26.81
N ALA A 135 -35.32 1.09 27.08
CA ALA A 135 -35.68 -0.09 27.87
C ALA A 135 -36.14 0.30 29.28
N ALA A 136 -35.47 1.23 29.95
CA ALA A 136 -35.86 1.72 31.27
C ALA A 136 -37.20 2.51 31.23
N GLU A 137 -37.41 3.34 30.20
CA GLU A 137 -38.67 4.05 29.99
C GLU A 137 -39.84 3.07 29.75
N GLU A 138 -39.64 2.07 28.89
CA GLU A 138 -40.64 1.04 28.61
C GLU A 138 -40.94 0.18 29.85
N GLU A 139 -39.92 -0.23 30.60
CA GLU A 139 -40.10 -1.00 31.84
C GLU A 139 -40.93 -0.23 32.87
N ALA A 140 -40.71 1.09 32.99
CA ALA A 140 -41.51 1.94 33.87
C ALA A 140 -42.98 2.02 33.42
N VAL A 141 -43.23 2.12 32.11
CA VAL A 141 -44.58 2.12 31.54
C VAL A 141 -45.27 0.78 31.77
N VAL A 142 -44.59 -0.34 31.51
CA VAL A 142 -45.11 -1.69 31.73
C VAL A 142 -45.43 -1.91 33.21
N SER A 143 -44.52 -1.54 34.11
CA SER A 143 -44.72 -1.64 35.56
C SER A 143 -45.94 -0.84 36.03
N ALA A 144 -46.12 0.38 35.51
CA ALA A 144 -47.30 1.19 35.81
C ALA A 144 -48.60 0.53 35.33
N ARG A 145 -48.59 -0.08 34.13
CA ARG A 145 -49.74 -0.82 33.58
C ARG A 145 -50.07 -2.07 34.40
N ILE A 146 -49.06 -2.79 34.88
CA ILE A 146 -49.24 -3.94 35.77
C ILE A 146 -49.91 -3.47 37.07
N ALA A 147 -49.40 -2.42 37.71
CA ALA A 147 -49.98 -1.90 38.96
C ALA A 147 -51.43 -1.40 38.77
N GLU A 148 -51.73 -0.75 37.65
CA GLU A 148 -53.09 -0.34 37.27
C GLU A 148 -54.02 -1.56 37.11
N ALA A 149 -53.55 -2.60 36.40
CA ALA A 149 -54.31 -3.83 36.18
C ALA A 149 -54.55 -4.59 37.49
N GLU A 150 -53.55 -4.71 38.36
CA GLU A 150 -53.67 -5.34 39.69
C GLU A 150 -54.71 -4.60 40.55
N THR A 151 -54.69 -3.27 40.52
CA THR A 151 -55.70 -2.45 41.21
C THR A 151 -57.10 -2.69 40.67
N ALA A 152 -57.26 -2.76 39.34
CA ALA A 152 -58.54 -3.04 38.70
C ALA A 152 -59.06 -4.45 39.03
N ILE A 153 -58.19 -5.46 39.00
CA ILE A 153 -58.51 -6.84 39.40
C ILE A 153 -58.95 -6.89 40.86
N GLY A 154 -58.24 -6.20 41.76
CA GLY A 154 -58.61 -6.10 43.18
C GLY A 154 -60.01 -5.52 43.38
N LYS A 155 -60.33 -4.41 42.69
CA LYS A 155 -61.68 -3.81 42.73
C LYS A 155 -62.76 -4.74 42.22
N THR A 156 -62.52 -5.43 41.09
CA THR A 156 -63.49 -6.39 40.53
C THR A 156 -63.68 -7.58 41.46
N ARG A 157 -62.60 -8.10 42.08
CA ARG A 157 -62.69 -9.14 43.10
C ARG A 157 -63.56 -8.68 44.27
N ASP A 158 -63.30 -7.50 44.82
CA ASP A 158 -64.04 -7.00 45.98
C ASP A 158 -65.52 -6.77 45.67
N ALA A 159 -65.82 -6.22 44.48
CA ALA A 159 -67.18 -6.08 44.00
C ALA A 159 -67.86 -7.45 43.82
N ALA A 160 -67.17 -8.45 43.26
CA ALA A 160 -67.72 -9.80 43.12
C ALA A 160 -68.00 -10.42 44.50
N MET A 161 -67.05 -10.34 45.44
CA MET A 161 -67.21 -10.87 46.80
C MET A 161 -68.34 -10.21 47.59
N ALA A 162 -68.59 -8.91 47.38
CA ALA A 162 -69.74 -8.23 47.96
C ALA A 162 -71.07 -8.81 47.46
N ASN A 163 -71.16 -9.18 46.17
CA ASN A 163 -72.36 -9.79 45.60
C ASN A 163 -72.56 -11.25 46.05
N VAL A 164 -71.49 -11.98 46.39
CA VAL A 164 -71.57 -13.38 46.85
C VAL A 164 -72.43 -13.52 48.11
N SER A 165 -72.31 -12.60 49.08
CA SER A 165 -73.12 -12.65 50.31
C SER A 165 -74.62 -12.51 50.02
N THR A 166 -74.98 -11.64 49.07
CA THR A 166 -76.38 -11.46 48.63
C THR A 166 -76.87 -12.72 47.92
N ILE A 167 -76.11 -13.23 46.95
CA ILE A 167 -76.46 -14.46 46.22
C ILE A 167 -76.62 -15.65 47.17
N ALA A 168 -75.74 -15.79 48.16
CA ALA A 168 -75.81 -16.85 49.16
C ALA A 168 -77.08 -16.74 50.02
N THR A 169 -77.44 -15.52 50.44
CA THR A 169 -78.67 -15.25 51.22
C THR A 169 -79.92 -15.51 50.40
N ASP A 170 -79.96 -15.05 49.15
CA ASP A 170 -81.09 -15.26 48.24
C ASP A 170 -81.27 -16.75 47.92
N THR A 171 -80.16 -17.45 47.64
CA THR A 171 -80.17 -18.89 47.34
C THR A 171 -80.60 -19.70 48.57
N ALA A 172 -80.08 -19.40 49.75
CA ALA A 172 -80.47 -20.07 51.00
C ALA A 172 -81.96 -19.85 51.31
N SER A 173 -82.47 -18.62 51.13
CA SER A 173 -83.89 -18.30 51.31
C SER A 173 -84.79 -19.10 50.37
N ALA A 174 -84.43 -19.14 49.08
CA ALA A 174 -85.18 -19.90 48.08
C ALA A 174 -85.18 -21.41 48.36
N ILE A 175 -84.05 -21.97 48.79
CA ILE A 175 -83.96 -23.39 49.18
C ILE A 175 -84.86 -23.69 50.39
N VAL A 176 -84.85 -22.85 51.43
CA VAL A 176 -85.68 -23.05 52.63
C VAL A 176 -87.16 -22.94 52.31
N GLU A 177 -87.57 -21.96 51.49
CA GLU A 177 -88.95 -21.82 51.05
C GLU A 177 -89.42 -23.06 50.26
N HIS A 178 -88.58 -23.56 49.34
CA HIS A 178 -88.89 -24.73 48.53
C HIS A 178 -88.96 -26.04 49.34
N LEU A 179 -88.17 -26.18 50.42
CA LEU A 179 -88.17 -27.38 51.27
C LEU A 179 -89.24 -27.39 52.35
N THR A 180 -89.59 -26.22 52.91
CA THR A 180 -90.49 -26.11 54.06
C THR A 180 -91.89 -25.59 53.70
N GLY A 181 -92.06 -25.05 52.49
CA GLY A 181 -93.32 -24.45 52.03
C GLY A 181 -93.68 -23.13 52.71
N LYS A 182 -92.76 -22.56 53.51
CA LYS A 182 -92.92 -21.27 54.19
C LYS A 182 -91.66 -20.43 53.98
N ALA A 183 -91.84 -19.16 53.66
CA ALA A 183 -90.72 -18.22 53.55
C ALA A 183 -90.09 -17.99 54.94
N ALA A 184 -88.78 -18.23 55.06
CA ALA A 184 -88.01 -17.83 56.23
C ALA A 184 -87.85 -16.30 56.26
N THR A 185 -87.78 -15.69 57.45
CA THR A 185 -87.64 -14.24 57.53
C THR A 185 -86.22 -13.82 57.12
N ALA A 186 -86.08 -12.69 56.42
CA ALA A 186 -84.79 -12.20 55.94
C ALA A 186 -83.74 -12.05 57.06
N ALA A 187 -84.19 -11.75 58.28
CA ALA A 187 -83.32 -11.62 59.45
C ALA A 187 -82.71 -12.97 59.89
N GLU A 188 -83.46 -14.06 59.84
CA GLU A 188 -83.00 -15.40 60.23
C GLU A 188 -82.00 -15.97 59.22
N VAL A 189 -82.28 -15.81 57.92
CA VAL A 189 -81.37 -16.28 56.86
C VAL A 189 -80.06 -15.47 56.87
N ALA A 190 -80.13 -14.15 57.01
CA ALA A 190 -78.94 -13.31 57.07
C ALA A 190 -78.07 -13.62 58.30
N ALA A 191 -78.68 -13.89 59.46
CA ALA A 191 -77.94 -14.28 60.67
C ALA A 191 -77.25 -15.64 60.50
N ALA A 192 -77.90 -16.63 59.90
CA ALA A 192 -77.35 -17.96 59.67
C ALA A 192 -76.20 -17.95 58.64
N VAL A 193 -76.36 -17.23 57.52
CA VAL A 193 -75.32 -17.11 56.47
C VAL A 193 -74.08 -16.39 57.01
N LYS A 194 -74.26 -15.35 57.83
CA LYS A 194 -73.15 -14.61 58.45
C LYS A 194 -72.44 -15.39 59.56
N GLY A 195 -73.15 -16.28 60.25
CA GLY A 195 -72.58 -17.16 61.28
C GLY A 195 -71.83 -18.39 60.72
N ALA A 196 -72.00 -18.70 59.43
CA ALA A 196 -71.33 -19.80 58.74
C ALA A 196 -70.09 -19.37 57.92
N ALA A 197 -69.88 -18.07 57.75
CA ALA A 197 -68.75 -17.46 57.03
C ALA A 197 -67.54 -17.22 57.93
#